data_AF-A0A2V5P0V6-F1
#
_entry.id   AF-A0A2V5P0V6-F1
#
_cell.length_a   1.000
_cell.length_b   1.000
_cell.length_c   1.000
_cell.angle_alpha   90.00
_cell.angle_beta   90.00
_cell.angle_gamma   90.00
#
_symmetry.space_group_name_H-M   'P 1'
#
loop_
_entity.id
_entity.type
_entity.pdbx_description
1 polymer ?
#
loop_
_entity_poly.entity_id
_entity_poly.type
_entity_poly.pdbx_seq_one_letter_code
_entity_poly.pdbx_strand_id
1 'polypeptide(L)'
;MSEQNKDTILELAANQAPFVFGVSGHRDLVRTDLPELRKQLHTVFDRFRSAYPNAAFELISPLAEGADRVAAEVALTCGVKLVVPLPMAQQEYERDFTTAESLSEFRRLLVAANSQWEVSEDSPNPSSSSDSNGRAQRYAAVGDLIARTSHVLILLWDGRDNEKVGGTAWVKKRREYWLRVAEEKGTSPDVFGYVGTIHIVTPRETAEGAARPRVEIIGELPGEAPGLR
;
A
#
# COMPACT_ATOMS: atom_id res chain seq x y z
N MET A 1 18.44 0.66 7.12
CA MET A 1 18.18 1.49 5.93
C MET A 1 19.51 1.86 5.30
N SER A 2 19.72 1.54 4.03
CA SER A 2 20.97 1.82 3.30
C SER A 2 21.15 3.33 3.04
N GLU A 3 22.39 3.75 2.72
CA GLU A 3 22.67 5.14 2.34
C GLU A 3 21.93 5.55 1.06
N GLN A 4 21.87 4.66 0.07
CA GLN A 4 21.10 4.89 -1.16
C GLN A 4 19.63 5.22 -0.89
N ASN A 5 19.01 4.55 0.10
CA ASN A 5 17.62 4.83 0.47
C ASN A 5 17.45 6.23 1.08
N LYS A 6 18.45 6.74 1.79
CA LYS A 6 18.43 8.10 2.33
C LYS A 6 18.57 9.13 1.21
N ASP A 7 19.50 8.90 0.28
CA ASP A 7 19.76 9.79 -0.85
C ASP A 7 18.52 9.97 -1.72
N THR A 8 17.80 8.88 -2.02
CA THR A 8 16.51 8.94 -2.75
C THR A 8 15.53 9.89 -2.07
N ILE A 9 15.36 9.80 -0.76
CA ILE A 9 14.35 10.61 -0.03
C ILE A 9 14.76 12.08 0.00
N LEU A 10 16.05 12.36 0.15
CA LEU A 10 16.58 13.73 0.13
C LEU A 10 16.46 14.35 -1.27
N GLU A 11 16.70 13.59 -2.33
CA GLU A 11 16.53 14.04 -3.71
C GLU A 11 15.07 14.41 -4.02
N LEU A 12 14.12 13.59 -3.56
CA LEU A 12 12.69 13.88 -3.72
C LEU A 12 12.30 15.17 -3.00
N ALA A 13 12.77 15.35 -1.77
CA ALA A 13 12.54 16.57 -1.02
C ALA A 13 13.13 17.81 -1.73
N ALA A 14 14.33 17.69 -2.30
CA ALA A 14 14.95 18.76 -3.09
C ALA A 14 14.14 19.11 -4.35
N ASN A 15 13.58 18.10 -5.02
CA ASN A 15 12.76 18.24 -6.22
C ASN A 15 11.27 18.49 -5.93
N GLN A 16 10.88 18.67 -4.66
CA GLN A 16 9.50 18.83 -4.20
C GLN A 16 8.55 17.70 -4.64
N ALA A 17 9.10 16.51 -4.90
CA ALA A 17 8.34 15.31 -5.21
C ALA A 17 7.94 14.57 -3.91
N PRO A 18 6.73 14.00 -3.85
CA PRO A 18 6.29 13.29 -2.65
C PRO A 18 6.97 11.92 -2.52
N PHE A 19 7.28 11.54 -1.27
CA PHE A 19 7.59 10.18 -0.90
C PHE A 19 6.29 9.36 -0.77
N VAL A 20 6.13 8.39 -1.65
CA VAL A 20 4.93 7.56 -1.79
C VAL A 20 5.06 6.25 -1.02
N PHE A 21 4.18 6.03 -0.05
CA PHE A 21 3.85 4.73 0.51
C PHE A 21 2.76 4.08 -0.33
N GLY A 22 2.82 2.76 -0.53
CA GLY A 22 1.71 1.97 -1.03
C GLY A 22 1.20 1.01 0.02
N VAL A 23 -0.08 0.64 -0.07
CA VAL A 23 -0.66 -0.39 0.81
C VAL A 23 -1.36 -1.47 0.02
N SER A 24 -1.25 -2.71 0.52
CA SER A 24 -2.13 -3.81 0.17
C SER A 24 -2.31 -4.73 1.37
N GLY A 25 -3.51 -5.29 1.55
CA GLY A 25 -3.75 -6.22 2.65
C GLY A 25 -5.09 -6.90 2.62
N HIS A 26 -5.38 -7.63 3.71
CA HIS A 26 -6.62 -8.37 3.86
C HIS A 26 -7.84 -7.46 4.00
N ARG A 27 -8.96 -7.90 3.42
CA ARG A 27 -10.26 -7.24 3.58
C ARG A 27 -10.97 -7.62 4.88
N ASP A 28 -10.72 -8.84 5.36
CA ASP A 28 -11.33 -9.46 6.52
C ASP A 28 -10.39 -9.42 7.74
N LEU A 29 -10.14 -8.21 8.24
CA LEU A 29 -9.29 -7.97 9.40
C LEU A 29 -9.94 -8.45 10.70
N VAL A 30 -9.12 -9.01 11.60
CA VAL A 30 -9.56 -9.36 12.96
C VAL A 30 -9.81 -8.08 13.78
N ARG A 31 -11.07 -7.86 14.19
CA ARG A 31 -11.47 -6.64 14.90
C ARG A 31 -10.69 -6.36 16.18
N THR A 32 -10.33 -7.39 16.94
CA THR A 32 -9.57 -7.24 18.20
C THR A 32 -8.14 -6.77 17.97
N ASP A 33 -7.60 -6.96 16.77
CA ASP A 33 -6.21 -6.63 16.45
C ASP A 33 -6.09 -5.22 15.87
N LEU A 34 -7.22 -4.57 15.53
CA LEU A 34 -7.25 -3.22 14.95
C LEU A 34 -6.50 -2.16 15.77
N PRO A 35 -6.60 -2.11 17.12
CA PRO A 35 -5.84 -1.13 17.90
C PRO A 35 -4.32 -1.29 17.73
N GLU A 36 -3.82 -2.53 17.76
CA GLU A 36 -2.39 -2.79 17.59
C GLU A 36 -1.96 -2.55 16.14
N LEU A 37 -2.77 -2.95 15.16
CA LEU A 37 -2.52 -2.69 13.75
C LEU A 37 -2.39 -1.19 13.45
N ARG A 38 -3.28 -0.36 14.00
CA ARG A 38 -3.19 1.10 13.89
C ARG A 38 -1.93 1.65 14.54
N LYS A 39 -1.55 1.15 15.72
CA LYS A 39 -0.31 1.54 16.40
C LYS A 39 0.93 1.22 15.57
N GLN A 40 0.97 0.05 14.92
CA GLN A 40 2.09 -0.33 14.04
C GLN A 40 2.13 0.57 12.79
N LEU A 41 0.98 0.87 12.17
CA LEU A 41 0.89 1.83 11.07
C LEU A 41 1.36 3.23 11.48
N HIS A 42 0.94 3.73 12.64
CA HIS A 42 1.44 5.00 13.20
C HIS A 42 2.96 4.97 13.33
N THR A 43 3.51 3.90 13.91
CA THR A 43 4.95 3.71 14.06
C THR A 43 5.66 3.81 12.72
N VAL A 44 5.12 3.18 11.66
CA VAL A 44 5.69 3.28 10.31
C VAL A 44 5.69 4.73 9.83
N PHE A 45 4.53 5.40 9.78
CA PHE A 45 4.45 6.74 9.21
C PHE A 45 5.25 7.77 10.02
N ASP A 46 5.18 7.72 11.35
CA ASP A 46 5.87 8.67 12.22
C ASP A 46 7.40 8.51 12.15
N ARG A 47 7.90 7.28 11.97
CA ARG A 47 9.34 7.02 11.77
C ARG A 47 9.88 7.69 10.52
N PHE A 48 9.18 7.56 9.39
CA PHE A 48 9.58 8.21 8.15
C PHE A 48 9.45 9.73 8.23
N ARG A 49 8.35 10.24 8.79
CA ARG A 49 8.16 11.69 8.95
C ARG A 49 9.20 12.33 9.86
N SER A 50 9.55 11.65 10.96
CA SER A 50 10.57 12.16 11.90
C SER A 50 11.97 12.12 11.30
N ALA A 51 12.29 11.09 10.52
CA ALA A 51 13.58 10.98 9.85
C ALA A 51 13.74 12.00 8.70
N TYR A 52 12.64 12.39 8.05
CA TYR A 52 12.65 13.28 6.89
C TYR A 52 11.58 14.38 7.01
N PRO A 53 11.76 15.34 7.93
CA PRO A 53 10.73 16.33 8.27
C PRO A 53 10.38 17.30 7.12
N ASN A 54 11.26 17.43 6.13
CA ASN A 54 11.07 18.31 4.97
C ASN A 54 10.47 17.59 3.75
N ALA A 55 10.29 16.26 3.81
CA ALA A 55 9.69 15.51 2.72
C ALA A 55 8.16 15.62 2.75
N ALA A 56 7.54 15.73 1.58
CA ALA A 56 6.10 15.51 1.44
C ALA A 56 5.82 14.00 1.40
N PHE A 57 4.75 13.54 2.02
CA PHE A 57 4.40 12.12 2.09
C PHE A 57 3.00 11.86 1.53
N GLU A 58 2.87 10.80 0.74
CA GLU A 58 1.62 10.32 0.17
C GLU A 58 1.43 8.82 0.45
N LEU A 59 0.18 8.39 0.64
CA LEU A 59 -0.22 7.00 0.65
C LEU A 59 -1.09 6.73 -0.58
N ILE A 60 -0.65 5.81 -1.44
CA ILE A 60 -1.45 5.29 -2.55
C ILE A 60 -2.26 4.06 -2.09
N SER A 61 -3.58 4.14 -2.22
CA SER A 61 -4.50 3.09 -1.77
C SER A 61 -5.79 3.09 -2.59
N PRO A 62 -6.31 1.93 -3.05
CA PRO A 62 -7.59 1.87 -3.75
C PRO A 62 -8.78 1.91 -2.79
N LEU A 63 -8.57 1.96 -1.47
CA LEU A 63 -9.62 2.01 -0.45
C LEU A 63 -10.55 0.78 -0.44
N ALA A 64 -10.03 -0.40 -0.78
CA ALA A 64 -10.75 -1.64 -0.54
C ALA A 64 -11.07 -1.81 0.96
N GLU A 65 -12.09 -2.59 1.30
CA GLU A 65 -12.41 -2.87 2.70
C GLU A 65 -11.20 -3.41 3.47
N GLY A 66 -11.15 -3.17 4.78
CA GLY A 66 -10.10 -3.69 5.66
C GLY A 66 -8.81 -2.88 5.62
N ALA A 67 -7.70 -3.54 5.30
CA ALA A 67 -6.34 -3.01 5.43
C ALA A 67 -6.13 -1.64 4.77
N ASP A 68 -6.63 -1.49 3.55
CA ASP A 68 -6.45 -0.28 2.75
C ASP A 68 -7.07 0.94 3.43
N ARG A 69 -8.30 0.81 3.95
CA ARG A 69 -8.99 1.90 4.67
C ARG A 69 -8.39 2.18 6.03
N VAL A 70 -7.99 1.15 6.78
CA VAL A 70 -7.30 1.35 8.07
C VAL A 70 -5.99 2.11 7.87
N ALA A 71 -5.19 1.74 6.86
CA ALA A 71 -3.97 2.46 6.52
C ALA A 71 -4.24 3.90 6.05
N ALA A 72 -5.27 4.12 5.22
CA ALA A 72 -5.67 5.45 4.77
C ALA A 72 -6.06 6.38 5.93
N GLU A 73 -6.85 5.88 6.89
CA GLU A 73 -7.22 6.65 8.08
C GLU A 73 -5.99 7.03 8.91
N VAL A 74 -5.11 6.07 9.18
CA VAL A 74 -3.91 6.34 9.98
C VAL A 74 -2.98 7.31 9.25
N ALA A 75 -2.77 7.12 7.95
CA ALA A 75 -1.97 8.03 7.13
C ALA A 75 -2.47 9.48 7.22
N LEU A 76 -3.78 9.70 7.07
CA LEU A 76 -4.39 11.03 7.20
C LEU A 76 -4.14 11.64 8.58
N THR A 77 -4.27 10.85 9.66
CA THR A 77 -3.97 11.35 11.03
C THR A 77 -2.49 11.66 11.25
N CYS A 78 -1.59 10.99 10.54
CA CYS A 78 -0.16 11.27 10.52
C CYS A 78 0.20 12.41 9.55
N GLY A 79 -0.75 13.10 8.93
CA GLY A 79 -0.47 14.17 7.96
C GLY A 79 0.14 13.67 6.64
N VAL A 80 -0.01 12.39 6.33
CA VAL A 80 0.31 11.80 5.03
C VAL A 80 -0.91 11.98 4.12
N LYS A 81 -0.70 12.54 2.93
CA LYS A 81 -1.77 12.78 1.97
C LYS A 81 -2.26 11.46 1.37
N LEU A 82 -3.56 11.34 1.07
CA LEU A 82 -4.14 10.14 0.48
C LEU A 82 -4.32 10.30 -1.04
N VAL A 83 -3.95 9.28 -1.80
CA VAL A 83 -3.99 9.24 -3.27
C VAL A 83 -4.72 7.95 -3.69
N VAL A 84 -5.80 8.07 -4.47
CA VAL A 84 -6.74 6.95 -4.69
C VAL A 84 -6.84 6.52 -6.16
N PRO A 85 -6.06 5.52 -6.59
CA PRO A 85 -6.27 4.83 -7.86
C PRO A 85 -7.48 3.90 -7.75
N LEU A 86 -8.54 4.19 -8.50
CA LEU A 86 -9.71 3.35 -8.61
C LEU A 86 -9.50 2.29 -9.69
N PRO A 87 -9.86 1.01 -9.45
CA PRO A 87 -9.76 -0.04 -10.46
C PRO A 87 -10.75 0.13 -11.62
N MET A 88 -11.78 0.93 -11.43
CA MET A 88 -12.87 1.17 -12.37
C MET A 88 -13.58 2.46 -11.96
N ALA A 89 -14.52 2.93 -12.79
CA ALA A 89 -15.34 4.09 -12.46
C ALA A 89 -15.93 3.99 -11.05
N GLN A 90 -15.92 5.12 -10.31
CA GLN A 90 -16.32 5.16 -8.90
C GLN A 90 -17.67 4.46 -8.64
N GLN A 91 -18.69 4.75 -9.46
CA GLN A 91 -20.02 4.14 -9.30
C GLN A 91 -20.00 2.62 -9.45
N GLU A 92 -19.16 2.08 -10.34
CA GLU A 92 -19.02 0.63 -10.51
C GLU A 92 -18.24 0.00 -9.36
N TYR A 93 -17.23 0.69 -8.83
CA TYR A 93 -16.47 0.21 -7.69
C TYR A 93 -17.28 0.23 -6.39
N GLU A 94 -18.11 1.24 -6.19
CA GLU A 94 -19.01 1.34 -5.03
C GLU A 94 -19.97 0.15 -4.90
N ARG A 95 -20.27 -0.55 -6.01
CA ARG A 95 -21.11 -1.76 -6.00
C ARG A 95 -20.46 -2.95 -5.29
N ASP A 96 -19.14 -2.92 -5.08
CA ASP A 96 -18.44 -3.96 -4.32
C ASP A 96 -18.61 -3.80 -2.79
N PHE A 97 -19.15 -2.67 -2.32
CA PHE A 97 -19.37 -2.38 -0.90
C PHE A 97 -20.83 -2.59 -0.53
N THR A 98 -21.14 -3.76 0.02
CA THR A 98 -22.52 -4.26 0.17
C THR A 98 -23.26 -3.70 1.40
N THR A 99 -22.56 -3.05 2.33
CA THR A 99 -23.14 -2.44 3.53
C THR A 99 -23.13 -0.91 3.43
N ALA A 100 -24.14 -0.28 4.03
CA ALA A 100 -24.23 1.18 4.05
C ALA A 100 -23.05 1.82 4.79
N GLU A 101 -22.56 1.15 5.83
CA GLU A 101 -21.40 1.54 6.62
C GLU A 101 -20.13 1.51 5.77
N SER A 102 -19.88 0.42 5.03
CA SER A 102 -18.71 0.27 4.17
C SER A 102 -18.70 1.29 3.04
N LEU A 103 -19.84 1.51 2.40
CA LEU A 103 -19.97 2.53 1.35
C LEU A 103 -19.75 3.95 1.89
N SER A 104 -20.27 4.25 3.07
CA SER A 104 -20.10 5.55 3.73
C SER A 104 -18.65 5.79 4.14
N GLU A 105 -17.96 4.76 4.64
CA GLU A 105 -16.54 4.82 4.97
C GLU A 105 -15.69 5.09 3.72
N PHE A 106 -15.91 4.34 2.64
CA PHE A 106 -15.23 4.54 1.36
C PHE A 106 -15.42 5.98 0.86
N ARG A 107 -16.67 6.47 0.77
CA ARG A 107 -16.95 7.84 0.29
C ARG A 107 -16.32 8.91 1.17
N ARG A 108 -16.33 8.74 2.50
CA ARG A 108 -15.69 9.69 3.42
C ARG A 108 -14.19 9.77 3.19
N LEU A 109 -13.51 8.63 3.04
CA LEU A 109 -12.08 8.60 2.75
C LEU A 109 -11.76 9.15 1.37
N LEU A 110 -12.60 8.84 0.38
CA LEU A 110 -12.46 9.33 -0.98
C LEU A 110 -12.56 10.87 -1.04
N VAL A 111 -13.49 11.48 -0.29
CA VAL A 111 -13.58 12.95 -0.16
C VAL A 111 -12.35 13.56 0.52
N ALA A 112 -11.71 12.83 1.44
CA ALA A 112 -10.49 13.27 2.10
C ALA A 112 -9.22 13.08 1.24
N ALA A 113 -9.33 12.39 0.09
CA ALA A 113 -8.20 12.15 -0.79
C ALA A 113 -7.71 13.44 -1.44
N ASN A 114 -6.39 13.58 -1.53
CA ASN A 114 -5.72 14.65 -2.26
C ASN A 114 -5.94 14.52 -3.78
N SER A 115 -6.04 13.28 -4.29
CA SER A 115 -6.37 13.00 -5.68
C SER A 115 -7.01 11.62 -5.84
N GLN A 116 -7.82 11.46 -6.90
CA GLN A 116 -8.42 10.19 -7.30
C GLN A 116 -8.45 10.09 -8.84
N TRP A 117 -8.28 8.90 -9.38
CA TRP A 117 -8.43 8.64 -10.83
C TRP A 117 -8.75 7.17 -11.09
N GLU A 118 -9.35 6.89 -12.24
CA GLU A 118 -9.53 5.52 -12.73
C GLU A 118 -8.25 5.04 -13.43
N VAL A 119 -7.77 3.86 -13.06
CA VAL A 119 -6.60 3.25 -13.70
C VAL A 119 -7.01 2.62 -15.03
N SER A 120 -6.48 3.14 -16.13
CA SER A 120 -6.71 2.59 -17.47
C SER A 120 -6.01 1.24 -17.67
N GLU A 121 -6.63 0.36 -18.47
CA GLU A 121 -6.16 -1.01 -18.73
C GLU A 121 -4.90 -1.10 -19.63
N ASP A 122 -4.36 0.03 -20.12
CA ASP A 122 -3.22 0.10 -21.05
C ASP A 122 -1.86 -0.34 -20.44
N SER A 123 -1.86 -0.95 -19.24
CA SER A 123 -0.66 -1.55 -18.67
C SER A 123 -0.32 -2.84 -19.43
N PRO A 124 0.87 -2.96 -20.05
CA PRO A 124 1.21 -4.12 -20.85
C PRO A 124 1.47 -5.32 -19.92
N ASN A 125 0.49 -6.21 -19.78
CA ASN A 125 0.72 -7.50 -19.13
C ASN A 125 0.31 -8.66 -20.08
N PRO A 126 1.21 -9.60 -20.40
CA PRO A 126 0.94 -10.71 -21.30
C PRO A 126 0.25 -11.83 -20.52
N SER A 127 -1.07 -11.79 -20.41
CA SER A 127 -1.88 -13.00 -20.14
C SER A 127 -3.32 -12.73 -20.55
N SER A 128 -3.52 -12.81 -21.85
CA SER A 128 -4.81 -12.94 -22.49
C SER A 128 -5.47 -14.25 -22.08
N SER A 129 -6.52 -14.17 -21.26
CA SER A 129 -7.61 -15.14 -21.30
C SER A 129 -8.94 -14.41 -21.11
N SER A 130 -9.68 -14.34 -22.20
CA SER A 130 -11.08 -13.92 -22.27
C SER A 130 -11.94 -14.81 -21.38
N ASP A 131 -12.66 -14.20 -20.45
CA ASP A 131 -13.91 -14.63 -19.81
C ASP A 131 -13.91 -14.19 -18.35
N SER A 132 -14.90 -13.39 -17.92
CA SER A 132 -15.07 -12.92 -16.52
C SER A 132 -13.87 -12.20 -15.87
N ASN A 133 -12.73 -12.14 -16.58
CA ASN A 133 -11.39 -11.78 -16.13
C ASN A 133 -11.10 -10.27 -16.15
N GLY A 134 -11.96 -9.46 -16.78
CA GLY A 134 -11.73 -8.01 -16.89
C GLY A 134 -11.68 -7.32 -15.52
N ARG A 135 -12.58 -7.68 -14.59
CA ARG A 135 -12.58 -7.11 -13.24
C ARG A 135 -11.33 -7.49 -12.44
N ALA A 136 -10.94 -8.76 -12.47
CA ALA A 136 -9.73 -9.22 -11.80
C ALA A 136 -8.47 -8.54 -12.37
N GLN A 137 -8.42 -8.33 -13.69
CA GLN A 137 -7.34 -7.59 -14.36
C GLN A 137 -7.30 -6.13 -13.93
N ARG A 138 -8.44 -5.45 -13.78
CA ARG A 138 -8.51 -4.08 -13.24
C ARG A 138 -7.95 -3.97 -11.82
N TYR A 139 -8.31 -4.90 -10.95
CA TYR A 139 -7.72 -4.99 -9.61
C TYR A 139 -6.20 -5.25 -9.66
N ALA A 140 -5.77 -6.14 -10.54
CA ALA A 140 -4.36 -6.43 -10.77
C ALA A 140 -3.60 -5.21 -11.32
N ALA A 141 -4.20 -4.41 -12.21
CA ALA A 141 -3.60 -3.20 -12.75
C ALA A 141 -3.33 -2.17 -11.65
N VAL A 142 -4.28 -1.96 -10.74
CA VAL A 142 -4.06 -1.11 -9.56
C VAL A 142 -2.99 -1.68 -8.63
N GLY A 143 -3.02 -2.99 -8.39
CA GLY A 143 -1.99 -3.65 -7.57
C GLY A 143 -0.58 -3.52 -8.15
N ASP A 144 -0.43 -3.65 -9.47
CA ASP A 144 0.84 -3.45 -10.17
C ASP A 144 1.31 -1.99 -10.11
N LEU A 145 0.39 -1.05 -10.32
CA LEU A 145 0.65 0.38 -10.19
C LEU A 145 1.19 0.70 -8.80
N ILE A 146 0.53 0.23 -7.73
CA ILE A 146 0.97 0.42 -6.35
C ILE A 146 2.35 -0.20 -6.13
N ALA A 147 2.55 -1.46 -6.56
CA ALA A 147 3.82 -2.16 -6.40
C ALA A 147 5.00 -1.44 -7.09
N ARG A 148 4.74 -0.85 -8.26
CA ARG A 148 5.74 -0.14 -9.08
C ARG A 148 6.03 1.28 -8.60
N THR A 149 5.00 2.03 -8.19
CA THR A 149 5.11 3.48 -7.91
C THR A 149 5.46 3.80 -6.46
N SER A 150 5.27 2.84 -5.55
CA SER A 150 5.56 3.07 -4.14
C SER A 150 7.05 3.02 -3.85
N HIS A 151 7.54 3.98 -3.07
CA HIS A 151 8.88 3.91 -2.50
C HIS A 151 8.93 2.80 -1.47
N VAL A 152 7.98 2.81 -0.52
CA VAL A 152 7.76 1.76 0.49
C VAL A 152 6.41 1.10 0.22
N LEU A 153 6.41 -0.24 0.06
CA LEU A 153 5.17 -1.01 0.04
C LEU A 153 4.87 -1.56 1.44
N ILE A 154 3.71 -1.24 1.99
CA ILE A 154 3.21 -1.76 3.27
C ILE A 154 2.23 -2.90 2.98
N LEU A 155 2.53 -4.10 3.48
CA LEU A 155 1.69 -5.29 3.36
C LEU A 155 1.05 -5.62 4.71
N LEU A 156 -0.28 -5.57 4.79
CA LEU A 156 -1.04 -6.00 5.97
C LEU A 156 -1.58 -7.40 5.69
N TRP A 157 -0.72 -8.39 5.93
CA TRP A 157 -0.89 -9.73 5.36
C TRP A 157 -0.47 -10.83 6.34
N ASP A 158 -0.98 -12.04 6.17
CA ASP A 158 -0.68 -13.19 7.04
C ASP A 158 0.51 -14.02 6.54
N GLY A 159 1.13 -13.61 5.43
CA GLY A 159 2.23 -14.35 4.81
C GLY A 159 1.79 -15.51 3.92
N ARG A 160 0.47 -15.76 3.77
CA ARG A 160 -0.06 -16.92 3.05
C ARG A 160 -0.48 -16.55 1.64
N ASP A 161 0.19 -17.16 0.66
CA ASP A 161 -0.15 -17.00 -0.75
C ASP A 161 -1.36 -17.86 -1.10
N ASN A 162 -2.40 -17.25 -1.67
CA ASN A 162 -3.62 -17.91 -2.10
C ASN A 162 -3.71 -18.03 -3.63
N GLU A 163 -2.64 -17.69 -4.34
CA GLU A 163 -2.49 -17.72 -5.80
C GLU A 163 -3.51 -16.86 -6.57
N LYS A 164 -4.25 -15.98 -5.88
CA LYS A 164 -5.23 -15.10 -6.51
C LYS A 164 -4.57 -13.87 -7.13
N VAL A 165 -4.80 -13.68 -8.42
CA VAL A 165 -4.41 -12.47 -9.15
C VAL A 165 -5.08 -11.23 -8.52
N GLY A 166 -4.31 -10.15 -8.33
CA GLY A 166 -4.78 -8.93 -7.68
C GLY A 166 -4.91 -9.00 -6.16
N GLY A 167 -4.63 -10.16 -5.54
CA GLY A 167 -4.53 -10.29 -4.09
C GLY A 167 -3.19 -9.77 -3.53
N THR A 168 -3.09 -9.65 -2.20
CA THR A 168 -1.89 -9.10 -1.53
C THR A 168 -0.61 -9.88 -1.84
N ALA A 169 -0.68 -11.22 -1.88
CA ALA A 169 0.46 -12.06 -2.27
C ALA A 169 0.92 -11.79 -3.71
N TRP A 170 -0.02 -11.56 -4.62
CA TRP A 170 0.26 -11.17 -6.00
C TRP A 170 0.93 -9.79 -6.06
N VAL A 171 0.45 -8.81 -5.31
CA VAL A 171 1.06 -7.46 -5.22
C VAL A 171 2.51 -7.56 -4.69
N LYS A 172 2.77 -8.40 -3.68
CA LYS A 172 4.13 -8.69 -3.19
C LYS A 172 5.03 -9.24 -4.29
N LYS A 173 4.57 -10.24 -5.06
CA LYS A 173 5.32 -10.79 -6.20
C LYS A 173 5.59 -9.75 -7.28
N ARG A 174 4.62 -8.86 -7.56
CA ARG A 174 4.83 -7.74 -8.50
C ARG A 174 5.89 -6.77 -7.98
N ARG A 175 5.89 -6.46 -6.68
CA ARG A 175 6.94 -5.64 -6.06
C ARG A 175 8.32 -6.28 -6.25
N GLU A 176 8.46 -7.57 -5.95
CA GLU A 176 9.72 -8.31 -6.15
C GLU A 176 10.16 -8.33 -7.62
N TYR A 177 9.21 -8.47 -8.55
CA TYR A 177 9.49 -8.38 -9.98
C TYR A 177 10.07 -7.01 -10.35
N TRP A 178 9.44 -5.91 -9.92
CA TRP A 178 9.90 -4.56 -10.23
C TRP A 178 11.26 -4.22 -9.60
N LEU A 179 11.55 -4.74 -8.41
CA LEU A 179 12.87 -4.61 -7.78
C LEU A 179 13.97 -5.27 -8.63
N ARG A 180 13.73 -6.50 -9.12
CA ARG A 180 14.68 -7.18 -10.02
C ARG A 180 14.89 -6.45 -11.34
N VAL A 181 13.80 -5.97 -11.96
CA VAL A 181 13.88 -5.24 -13.24
C VAL A 181 14.74 -3.98 -13.12
N ALA A 182 14.69 -3.29 -11.99
CA ALA A 182 15.53 -2.12 -11.75
C ALA A 182 17.01 -2.45 -11.57
N GLU A 183 17.30 -3.50 -10.80
CA GLU A 183 18.67 -3.99 -10.63
C GLU A 183 19.28 -4.37 -11.98
N GLU A 184 18.52 -5.08 -12.83
CA GLU A 184 18.99 -5.55 -14.14
C GLU A 184 19.24 -4.42 -15.14
N LYS A 185 18.41 -3.38 -15.15
CA LYS A 185 18.51 -2.32 -16.16
C LYS A 185 19.56 -1.26 -15.85
N GLY A 186 20.20 -1.29 -14.66
CA GLY A 186 21.13 -0.25 -14.19
C GLY A 186 20.51 1.16 -14.14
N THR A 187 19.22 1.23 -14.44
CA THR A 187 18.34 2.37 -14.31
C THR A 187 17.44 1.96 -13.16
N SER A 188 17.64 2.59 -12.01
CA SER A 188 16.47 2.81 -11.17
C SER A 188 15.44 3.44 -12.12
N PRO A 189 14.23 2.89 -12.31
CA PRO A 189 13.29 3.47 -13.25
C PRO A 189 13.19 4.95 -12.92
N ASP A 190 13.05 5.77 -13.96
CA ASP A 190 12.97 7.24 -13.86
C ASP A 190 11.80 7.75 -12.99
N VAL A 191 11.09 6.84 -12.33
CA VAL A 191 9.99 7.04 -11.40
C VAL A 191 10.40 6.32 -10.10
N PHE A 192 11.21 7.00 -9.27
CA PHE A 192 11.43 6.75 -7.83
C PHE A 192 12.46 5.67 -7.40
N GLY A 193 13.57 6.12 -6.79
CA GLY A 193 14.75 5.36 -6.34
C GLY A 193 14.61 4.32 -5.20
N TYR A 194 13.58 3.46 -5.22
CA TYR A 194 13.26 2.33 -4.32
C TYR A 194 13.65 2.38 -2.84
N VAL A 195 12.66 2.23 -1.93
CA VAL A 195 12.94 1.93 -0.52
C VAL A 195 11.96 0.91 0.09
N GLY A 196 12.27 -0.38 -0.06
CA GLY A 196 11.82 -1.45 0.85
C GLY A 196 10.37 -1.95 0.74
N THR A 197 10.11 -3.04 1.47
CA THR A 197 8.78 -3.61 1.73
C THR A 197 8.66 -3.77 3.23
N ILE A 198 7.58 -3.26 3.80
CA ILE A 198 7.23 -3.42 5.21
C ILE A 198 6.05 -4.36 5.28
N HIS A 199 6.21 -5.49 5.97
CA HIS A 199 5.15 -6.44 6.19
C HIS A 199 4.69 -6.33 7.65
N ILE A 200 3.47 -5.86 7.85
CA ILE A 200 2.78 -5.90 9.14
C ILE A 200 1.98 -7.20 9.19
N VAL A 201 2.41 -8.15 10.02
CA VAL A 201 1.76 -9.46 10.12
C VAL A 201 0.31 -9.27 10.57
N THR A 202 -0.64 -9.66 9.72
CA THR A 202 -2.05 -9.38 9.92
C THR A 202 -2.86 -10.65 9.68
N PRO A 203 -3.38 -11.30 10.74
CA PRO A 203 -4.25 -12.46 10.60
C PRO A 203 -5.58 -12.11 9.91
N ARG A 204 -6.19 -13.13 9.30
CA ARG A 204 -7.56 -13.04 8.76
C ARG A 204 -8.57 -13.48 9.80
N GLU A 205 -9.75 -12.84 9.81
CA GLU A 205 -10.89 -13.32 10.60
C GLU A 205 -11.31 -14.73 10.17
N THR A 206 -11.19 -15.04 8.88
CA THR A 206 -11.54 -16.33 8.27
C THR A 206 -10.48 -17.43 8.43
N ALA A 207 -9.35 -17.17 9.09
CA ALA A 207 -8.31 -18.17 9.29
C ALA A 207 -8.72 -19.20 10.36
N GLU A 208 -9.04 -20.43 9.95
CA GLU A 208 -9.32 -21.56 10.85
C GLU A 208 -8.04 -22.27 11.31
N GLY A 209 -8.04 -22.76 12.57
CA GLY A 209 -7.21 -23.89 13.01
C GLY A 209 -5.75 -23.63 13.43
N ALA A 210 -5.25 -22.39 13.43
CA ALA A 210 -3.89 -22.09 13.91
C ALA A 210 -3.88 -20.98 14.97
N ALA A 211 -2.86 -20.99 15.84
CA ALA A 211 -2.58 -19.85 16.71
C ALA A 211 -2.38 -18.61 15.84
N ARG A 212 -3.18 -17.56 16.09
CA ARG A 212 -3.12 -16.31 15.32
C ARG A 212 -1.76 -15.66 15.54
N PRO A 213 -0.98 -15.35 14.49
CA PRO A 213 0.30 -14.68 14.67
C PRO A 213 0.06 -13.28 15.24
N ARG A 214 1.03 -12.78 16.02
CA ARG A 214 0.96 -11.43 16.57
C ARG A 214 1.20 -10.40 15.46
N VAL A 215 0.58 -9.22 15.62
CA VAL A 215 0.87 -8.08 14.76
C VAL A 215 2.29 -7.61 15.03
N GLU A 216 3.13 -7.70 14.01
CA GLU A 216 4.56 -7.39 14.07
C GLU A 216 5.01 -6.77 12.74
N ILE A 217 5.95 -5.82 12.82
CA ILE A 217 6.58 -5.22 11.65
C ILE A 217 7.80 -6.06 11.23
N ILE A 218 7.79 -6.52 9.99
CA ILE A 218 8.92 -7.14 9.30
C ILE A 218 9.36 -6.20 8.19
N GLY A 219 10.59 -5.69 8.27
CA GLY A 219 11.15 -4.74 7.30
C GLY A 219 11.98 -3.67 7.98
N GLU A 220 12.73 -2.91 7.18
CA GLU A 220 13.56 -1.83 7.72
C GLU A 220 12.78 -0.54 7.88
N LEU A 221 12.81 0.02 9.09
CA LEU A 221 12.38 1.38 9.36
C LEU A 221 13.58 2.32 9.48
N PRO A 222 13.42 3.63 9.22
CA PRO A 222 14.39 4.61 9.65
C PRO A 222 14.70 4.47 11.14
N GLY A 223 15.95 4.77 11.52
CA GLY A 223 16.33 4.84 12.93
C GLY A 223 15.49 5.87 13.68
N GLU A 224 15.39 5.74 15.00
CA GLU A 224 14.74 6.79 15.81
C GLU A 224 15.57 8.08 15.64
N ALA A 225 14.91 9.20 15.40
CA ALA A 225 15.60 10.49 15.52
C ALA A 225 16.18 10.58 16.94
N PRO A 226 17.45 10.98 17.13
CA PRO A 226 18.01 11.13 18.45
C PRO A 226 17.25 12.24 19.20
N GLY A 227 16.35 11.85 20.11
CA GLY A 227 15.71 12.76 21.06
C GLY A 227 14.21 13.01 20.85
N LEU A 228 13.38 11.99 21.06
CA LEU A 228 12.11 12.16 21.77
C LEU A 228 11.97 10.99 22.74
N ARG A 229 12.45 11.21 23.97
CA ARG A 229 12.12 10.38 25.14
C ARG A 229 10.90 10.96 25.83
#